data_AF-A0A4P8EL28-F1
#
_entry.id   AF-A0A4P8EL28-F1
#
_cell.length_a   1.000
_cell.length_b   1.000
_cell.length_c   1.000
_cell.angle_alpha   90.00
_cell.angle_beta   90.00
_cell.angle_gamma   90.00
#
_symmetry.space_group_name_H-M   'P 1'
#
loop_
_entity.id
_entity.type
_entity.pdbx_description
1 polymer ?
#
loop_
_entity_poly.entity_id
_entity_poly.type
_entity_poly.pdbx_seq_one_letter_code
_entity_poly.pdbx_strand_id
1 'polypeptide(L)'
;MSIDWITVAAQIINFLVLVWLLKRFLYRPILDGIDARERQIAERMAQAGAVRAKAEAAEADFRAQIAKLKAGREGVIEDAREAAERERDQMLAEANARLQKEQAVRADEREKEARKHSADLHAKGAAALLALLRKALRDLADESLEQRIITRAAGRMPEMMGDLTAAAGSSDSAVIVTHDPLPQDLAAQLRAELQAAKPGISVAFQTDPAQSPGLSLRLGGAQLGWTVDSYMDGLEKILGKQEHAHAQ
;
A
#
# COMPACT_ATOMS: atom_id res chain seq x y z
N MET A 1 76.24 -14.41 121.03
CA MET A 1 76.08 -14.72 119.60
C MET A 1 75.93 -13.40 118.85
N SER A 2 76.98 -12.96 118.16
CA SER A 2 77.01 -11.72 117.39
C SER A 2 76.27 -11.95 116.07
N ILE A 3 75.20 -11.21 115.83
CA ILE A 3 74.56 -11.21 114.52
C ILE A 3 75.44 -10.36 113.61
N ASP A 4 76.05 -10.97 112.60
CA ASP A 4 76.80 -10.27 111.56
C ASP A 4 75.83 -9.47 110.67
N TRP A 5 75.62 -8.19 110.97
CA TRP A 5 74.78 -7.29 110.17
C TRP A 5 75.21 -7.17 108.69
N ILE A 6 76.47 -7.45 108.40
CA ILE A 6 76.99 -7.52 107.03
C ILE A 6 76.44 -8.74 106.27
N THR A 7 76.32 -9.91 106.92
CA THR A 7 75.75 -11.10 106.26
C THR A 7 74.25 -10.97 106.07
N VAL A 8 73.54 -10.32 107.00
CA VAL A 8 72.11 -9.98 106.84
C VAL A 8 71.90 -9.02 105.66
N ALA A 9 72.71 -7.97 105.54
CA ALA A 9 72.64 -7.04 104.40
C ALA A 9 72.94 -7.75 103.06
N ALA A 10 73.95 -8.62 103.01
CA ALA A 10 74.28 -9.41 101.83
C ALA A 10 73.17 -10.41 101.44
N GLN A 11 72.51 -11.04 102.41
CA GLN A 11 71.35 -11.91 102.18
C GLN A 11 70.14 -11.15 101.64
N ILE A 12 69.87 -9.94 102.15
CA ILE A 12 68.82 -9.07 101.62
C ILE A 12 69.11 -8.69 100.17
N ILE A 13 70.35 -8.33 99.85
CA ILE A 13 70.75 -8.03 98.47
C ILE A 13 70.58 -9.26 97.57
N ASN A 14 71.01 -10.44 98.00
CA ASN A 14 70.84 -11.68 97.24
C ASN A 14 69.35 -12.01 97.00
N PHE A 15 68.51 -11.86 98.02
CA PHE A 15 67.06 -12.03 97.90
C PHE A 15 66.44 -11.01 96.92
N LEU A 16 66.84 -9.74 96.98
CA LEU A 16 66.38 -8.71 96.05
C LEU A 16 66.80 -9.01 94.61
N VAL A 17 68.03 -9.49 94.39
CA VAL A 17 68.50 -9.91 93.06
C VAL A 17 67.68 -11.11 92.56
N LEU A 18 67.38 -12.09 93.41
CA LEU A 18 66.55 -13.24 93.06
C LEU A 18 65.11 -12.83 92.72
N VAL A 19 64.49 -11.96 93.52
CA VAL A 19 63.15 -11.41 93.26
C VAL A 19 63.13 -10.62 91.96
N TRP A 20 64.17 -9.84 91.68
CA TRP A 20 64.30 -9.11 90.42
C TRP A 20 64.41 -10.06 89.22
N LEU A 21 65.23 -11.12 89.34
CA LEU A 21 65.39 -12.16 88.32
C LEU A 21 64.06 -12.89 88.08
N LEU A 22 63.35 -13.30 89.13
CA LEU A 22 62.05 -13.97 89.02
C LEU A 22 60.99 -13.06 88.41
N LYS A 23 60.97 -11.78 88.78
CA LYS A 23 60.05 -10.78 88.20
C LYS A 23 60.31 -10.60 86.70
N ARG A 24 61.58 -10.56 86.28
CA ARG A 24 61.98 -10.31 84.88
C ARG A 24 61.88 -11.56 84.00
N PHE A 25 62.32 -12.73 84.49
CA PHE A 25 62.42 -13.96 83.71
C PHE A 25 61.21 -14.88 83.82
N LEU A 26 60.45 -14.86 84.92
CA LEU A 26 59.36 -15.81 85.13
C LEU A 26 57.99 -15.11 85.11
N TYR A 27 57.79 -14.10 85.96
CA TYR A 27 56.48 -13.44 86.07
C TYR A 27 56.10 -12.68 84.80
N ARG A 28 56.98 -11.81 84.29
CA ARG A 28 56.67 -11.02 83.08
C ARG A 28 56.32 -11.91 81.86
N PRO A 29 57.16 -12.88 81.45
CA PRO A 29 56.84 -13.71 80.29
C PRO A 29 55.57 -14.57 80.45
N ILE A 30 55.25 -15.01 81.67
CA ILE A 30 54.03 -15.78 81.95
C ILE A 30 52.78 -14.89 81.86
N LEU A 31 52.80 -13.71 82.48
CA LEU A 31 51.69 -12.75 82.39
C LEU A 31 51.50 -12.25 80.95
N ASP A 32 52.58 -11.89 80.25
CA ASP A 32 52.54 -11.48 78.85
C ASP A 32 51.94 -12.59 77.95
N GLY A 33 52.23 -13.86 78.25
CA GLY A 33 51.68 -15.01 77.54
C GLY A 33 50.18 -15.26 77.81
N ILE A 34 49.72 -15.01 79.03
CA ILE A 34 48.29 -15.08 79.40
C ILE A 34 47.53 -13.92 78.73
N ASP A 35 48.04 -12.70 78.83
CA ASP A 35 47.46 -11.50 78.21
C ASP A 35 47.39 -11.64 76.68
N ALA A 36 48.44 -12.20 76.05
CA ALA A 36 48.45 -12.47 74.61
C ALA A 36 47.38 -13.48 74.21
N ARG A 37 47.20 -14.56 74.98
CA ARG A 37 46.12 -15.55 74.74
C ARG A 37 44.75 -14.94 74.94
N GLU A 38 44.55 -14.15 75.99
CA GLU A 38 43.27 -13.49 76.26
C GLU A 38 42.91 -12.53 75.12
N ARG A 39 43.87 -11.70 74.68
CA ARG A 39 43.68 -10.81 73.52
C ARG A 39 43.38 -11.59 72.23
N GLN A 40 44.10 -12.68 71.97
CA GLN A 40 43.87 -13.50 70.78
C GLN A 40 42.47 -14.16 70.80
N ILE A 41 42.00 -14.62 71.95
CA ILE A 41 40.65 -15.17 72.10
C ILE A 41 39.60 -14.07 71.91
N ALA A 42 39.79 -12.91 72.54
CA ALA A 42 38.88 -11.77 72.40
C ALA A 42 38.80 -11.29 70.95
N GLU A 43 39.94 -11.20 70.24
CA GLU A 43 39.99 -10.82 68.84
C GLU A 43 39.28 -11.86 67.95
N ARG A 44 39.52 -13.16 68.16
CA ARG A 44 38.83 -14.23 67.43
C ARG A 44 37.31 -14.20 67.66
N MET A 45 36.87 -13.96 68.88
CA MET A 45 35.44 -13.82 69.19
C MET A 45 34.84 -12.58 68.54
N ALA A 46 35.55 -11.44 68.55
CA ALA A 46 35.12 -10.22 67.87
C ALA A 46 35.05 -10.42 66.34
N GLN A 47 36.05 -11.07 65.75
CA GLN A 47 36.05 -11.41 64.31
C GLN A 47 34.91 -12.37 63.96
N ALA A 48 34.68 -13.42 64.76
CA ALA A 48 33.57 -14.34 64.55
C ALA A 48 32.20 -13.63 64.64
N GLY A 49 32.04 -12.73 65.61
CA GLY A 49 30.85 -11.88 65.74
C GLY A 49 30.65 -10.97 64.54
N ALA A 50 31.72 -10.32 64.05
CA ALA A 50 31.67 -9.46 62.88
C ALA A 50 31.35 -10.23 61.59
N VAL A 51 31.92 -11.43 61.41
CA VAL A 51 31.61 -12.30 60.26
C VAL A 51 30.15 -12.75 60.31
N ARG A 52 29.66 -13.13 61.50
CA ARG A 52 28.26 -13.52 61.67
C ARG A 52 27.30 -12.37 61.36
N ALA A 53 27.56 -11.18 61.89
CA ALA A 53 26.74 -10.00 61.61
C ALA A 53 26.73 -9.63 60.12
N LYS A 54 27.88 -9.75 59.44
CA LYS A 54 27.98 -9.55 57.98
C LYS A 54 27.18 -10.61 57.21
N ALA A 55 27.24 -11.87 57.63
CA ALA A 55 26.49 -12.95 57.00
C ALA A 55 24.97 -12.75 57.16
N GLU A 56 24.51 -12.40 58.37
CA GLU A 56 23.11 -12.11 58.66
C GLU A 56 22.60 -10.89 57.86
N ALA A 57 23.41 -9.83 57.75
CA ALA A 57 23.09 -8.66 56.93
C ALA A 57 23.01 -8.99 55.42
N ALA A 58 23.96 -9.79 54.92
CA ALA A 58 23.96 -10.23 53.53
C ALA A 58 22.76 -11.14 53.21
N GLU A 59 22.38 -12.02 54.14
CA GLU A 59 21.19 -12.87 53.99
C GLU A 59 19.91 -12.02 53.97
N ALA A 60 19.80 -11.03 54.86
CA ALA A 60 18.66 -10.11 54.88
C ALA A 60 18.54 -9.31 53.58
N ASP A 61 19.65 -8.77 53.07
CA ASP A 61 19.67 -8.03 51.80
C ASP A 61 19.30 -8.93 50.61
N PHE A 62 19.87 -10.14 50.54
CA PHE A 62 19.53 -11.11 49.49
C PHE A 62 18.04 -11.48 49.51
N ARG A 63 17.46 -11.73 50.69
CA ARG A 63 16.02 -11.99 50.84
C ARG A 63 15.18 -10.79 50.40
N ALA A 64 15.59 -9.57 50.72
CA ALA A 64 14.91 -8.35 50.30
C ALA A 64 14.97 -8.16 48.77
N GLN A 65 16.12 -8.42 48.14
CA GLN A 65 16.28 -8.37 46.69
C GLN A 65 15.39 -9.41 45.99
N ILE A 66 15.33 -10.65 46.50
CA ILE A 66 14.42 -11.68 45.96
C ILE A 66 12.96 -11.26 46.09
N ALA A 67 12.55 -10.69 47.22
CA ALA A 67 11.18 -10.22 47.41
C ALA A 67 10.83 -9.11 46.40
N LYS A 68 11.74 -8.14 46.20
CA LYS A 68 11.56 -7.07 45.22
C LYS A 68 11.49 -7.60 43.79
N LEU A 69 12.34 -8.56 43.42
CA LEU A 69 12.33 -9.20 42.11
C LEU A 69 11.02 -9.95 41.86
N LYS A 70 10.53 -10.69 42.87
CA LYS A 70 9.24 -11.38 42.80
C LYS A 70 8.07 -10.41 42.63
N ALA A 71 8.06 -9.31 43.38
CA ALA A 71 7.02 -8.28 43.28
C ALA A 71 7.01 -7.58 41.92
N GLY A 72 8.18 -7.33 41.32
CA GLY A 72 8.29 -6.70 40.00
C GLY A 72 8.03 -7.66 38.82
N ARG A 73 8.10 -8.98 39.04
CA ARG A 73 7.98 -9.99 37.97
C ARG A 73 6.58 -9.99 37.33
N GLU A 74 5.53 -9.86 38.14
CA GLU A 74 4.15 -9.86 37.64
C GLU A 74 3.91 -8.64 36.74
N GLY A 75 4.37 -7.46 37.14
CA GLY A 75 4.28 -6.25 36.31
C GLY A 75 5.00 -6.40 34.96
N VAL A 76 6.24 -6.92 34.96
CA VAL A 76 6.99 -7.12 33.70
C VAL A 76 6.28 -8.14 32.78
N ILE A 77 5.67 -9.18 33.33
CA ILE A 77 4.94 -10.17 32.53
C ILE A 77 3.65 -9.57 31.96
N GLU A 78 2.91 -8.79 32.75
CA GLU A 78 1.71 -8.12 32.27
C GLU A 78 2.03 -7.04 31.21
N ASP A 79 3.06 -6.23 31.43
CA ASP A 79 3.53 -5.25 30.43
C ASP A 79 3.93 -5.94 29.12
N ALA A 80 4.62 -7.08 29.20
CA ALA A 80 4.99 -7.87 28.03
C ALA A 80 3.77 -8.48 27.31
N ARG A 81 2.76 -8.92 28.07
CA ARG A 81 1.48 -9.39 27.50
C ARG A 81 0.73 -8.27 26.81
N GLU A 82 0.59 -7.11 27.44
CA GLU A 82 -0.07 -5.95 26.84
C GLU A 82 0.66 -5.44 25.59
N ALA A 83 2.00 -5.47 25.59
CA ALA A 83 2.78 -5.15 24.39
C ALA A 83 2.52 -6.15 23.27
N ALA A 84 2.53 -7.45 23.56
CA ALA A 84 2.28 -8.50 22.57
C ALA A 84 0.84 -8.45 22.01
N GLU A 85 -0.15 -8.19 22.87
CA GLU A 85 -1.56 -8.02 22.46
C GLU A 85 -1.71 -6.82 21.52
N ARG A 86 -1.11 -5.67 21.86
CA ARG A 86 -1.12 -4.49 20.99
C ARG A 86 -0.44 -4.73 19.65
N GLU A 87 0.71 -5.41 19.66
CA GLU A 87 1.43 -5.72 18.43
C GLU A 87 0.63 -6.69 17.54
N ARG A 88 0.00 -7.70 18.14
CA ARG A 88 -0.91 -8.62 17.44
C ARG A 88 -2.07 -7.85 16.81
N ASP A 89 -2.73 -6.98 17.56
CA ASP A 89 -3.88 -6.23 17.06
C ASP A 89 -3.48 -5.26 15.93
N GLN A 90 -2.30 -4.65 16.02
CA GLN A 90 -1.73 -3.84 14.92
C GLN A 90 -1.46 -4.69 13.68
N MET A 91 -0.81 -5.85 13.83
CA MET A 91 -0.55 -6.76 12.72
C MET A 91 -1.84 -7.24 12.05
N LEU A 92 -2.87 -7.57 12.83
CA LEU A 92 -4.18 -7.97 12.32
C LEU A 92 -4.89 -6.81 11.60
N ALA A 93 -4.84 -5.60 12.15
CA ALA A 93 -5.41 -4.42 11.51
C ALA A 93 -4.72 -4.12 10.17
N GLU A 94 -3.39 -4.19 10.13
CA GLU A 94 -2.62 -4.02 8.88
C GLU A 94 -2.93 -5.11 7.86
N ALA A 95 -3.00 -6.37 8.28
CA ALA A 95 -3.34 -7.49 7.39
C ALA A 95 -4.74 -7.31 6.79
N ASN A 96 -5.72 -6.93 7.60
CA ASN A 96 -7.08 -6.65 7.14
C ASN A 96 -7.13 -5.47 6.17
N ALA A 97 -6.41 -4.38 6.46
CA ALA A 97 -6.33 -3.23 5.56
C ALA A 97 -5.69 -3.59 4.21
N ARG A 98 -4.63 -4.42 4.21
CA ARG A 98 -4.01 -4.93 2.97
C ARG A 98 -4.98 -5.80 2.18
N LEU A 99 -5.68 -6.73 2.83
CA LEU A 99 -6.69 -7.58 2.19
C LEU A 99 -7.82 -6.76 1.56
N GLN A 100 -8.35 -5.76 2.27
CA GLN A 100 -9.39 -4.88 1.73
C GLN A 100 -8.90 -4.10 0.51
N LYS A 101 -7.67 -3.58 0.57
CA LYS A 101 -7.06 -2.87 -0.56
C LYS A 101 -6.87 -3.79 -1.76
N GLU A 102 -6.37 -5.00 -1.57
CA GLU A 102 -6.22 -5.98 -2.65
C GLU A 102 -7.57 -6.39 -3.25
N GLN A 103 -8.59 -6.59 -2.42
CA GLN A 103 -9.94 -6.90 -2.90
C GLN A 103 -10.53 -5.77 -3.74
N ALA A 104 -10.34 -4.51 -3.32
CA ALA A 104 -10.78 -3.35 -4.07
C ALA A 104 -10.06 -3.24 -5.44
N VAL A 105 -8.74 -3.45 -5.46
CA VAL A 105 -7.95 -3.46 -6.71
C VAL A 105 -8.43 -4.57 -7.64
N ARG A 106 -8.59 -5.80 -7.13
CA ARG A 106 -9.09 -6.93 -7.94
C ARG A 106 -10.52 -6.72 -8.43
N ALA A 107 -11.36 -6.01 -7.69
CA ALA A 107 -12.71 -5.68 -8.14
C ALA A 107 -12.68 -4.68 -9.31
N ASP A 108 -11.89 -3.62 -9.19
CA ASP A 108 -11.69 -2.62 -10.25
C ASP A 108 -11.05 -3.24 -11.50
N GLU A 109 -10.05 -4.10 -11.34
CA GLU A 109 -9.43 -4.83 -12.45
C GLU A 109 -10.43 -5.73 -13.18
N ARG A 110 -11.23 -6.52 -12.43
CA ARG A 110 -12.28 -7.37 -13.03
C ARG A 110 -13.33 -6.54 -13.77
N GLU A 111 -13.73 -5.40 -13.22
CA GLU A 111 -14.69 -4.51 -13.88
C GLU A 111 -14.10 -3.94 -15.18
N LYS A 112 -12.84 -3.49 -15.16
CA LYS A 112 -12.13 -3.00 -16.36
C LYS A 112 -11.99 -4.10 -17.42
N GLU A 113 -11.65 -5.32 -17.01
CA GLU A 113 -11.56 -6.47 -17.92
C GLU A 113 -12.93 -6.81 -18.51
N ALA A 114 -13.99 -6.85 -17.71
CA ALA A 114 -15.36 -7.11 -18.17
C ALA A 114 -15.82 -6.05 -19.19
N ARG A 115 -15.57 -4.76 -18.92
CA ARG A 115 -15.88 -3.67 -19.85
C ARG A 115 -15.11 -3.80 -21.17
N LYS A 116 -13.81 -4.11 -21.11
CA LYS A 116 -12.98 -4.35 -22.31
C LYS A 116 -13.49 -5.55 -23.11
N HIS A 117 -13.84 -6.64 -22.43
CA HIS A 117 -14.34 -7.84 -23.08
C HIS A 117 -15.71 -7.61 -23.74
N SER A 118 -16.62 -6.90 -23.06
CA SER A 118 -17.91 -6.51 -23.64
C SER A 118 -17.72 -5.65 -24.89
N ALA A 119 -16.86 -4.63 -24.82
CA ALA A 119 -16.54 -3.78 -25.97
C ALA A 119 -15.96 -4.57 -27.15
N ASP A 120 -15.04 -5.50 -26.90
CA ASP A 120 -14.47 -6.38 -27.93
C ASP A 120 -15.52 -7.32 -28.55
N LEU A 121 -16.42 -7.89 -27.73
CA LEU A 121 -17.53 -8.72 -28.22
C LEU A 121 -18.51 -7.91 -29.08
N HIS A 122 -18.87 -6.68 -28.66
CA HIS A 122 -19.73 -5.79 -29.43
C HIS A 122 -19.09 -5.42 -30.77
N ALA A 123 -17.80 -5.06 -30.78
CA ALA A 123 -17.07 -4.75 -32.01
C ALA A 123 -17.04 -5.96 -32.97
N LYS A 124 -16.72 -7.16 -32.46
CA LYS A 124 -16.73 -8.40 -33.25
C LYS A 124 -18.13 -8.75 -33.77
N GLY A 125 -19.16 -8.57 -32.95
CA GLY A 125 -20.55 -8.80 -33.33
C GLY A 125 -21.02 -7.84 -34.43
N ALA A 126 -20.71 -6.55 -34.31
CA ALA A 126 -21.01 -5.54 -35.31
C ALA A 126 -20.30 -5.84 -36.64
N ALA A 127 -19.02 -6.20 -36.60
CA ALA A 127 -18.27 -6.59 -37.78
C ALA A 127 -18.87 -7.83 -38.47
N ALA A 128 -19.27 -8.85 -37.70
CA ALA A 128 -19.89 -10.05 -38.23
C ALA A 128 -21.26 -9.78 -38.88
N LEU A 129 -22.11 -8.97 -38.22
CA LEU A 129 -23.41 -8.55 -38.76
C LEU A 129 -23.23 -7.74 -40.05
N LEU A 130 -22.30 -6.80 -40.07
CA LEU A 130 -22.00 -6.00 -41.25
C LEU A 130 -21.52 -6.88 -42.42
N ALA A 131 -20.64 -7.85 -42.15
CA ALA A 131 -20.19 -8.79 -43.16
C ALA A 131 -21.36 -9.62 -43.72
N LEU A 132 -22.27 -10.07 -42.86
CA LEU A 132 -23.46 -10.82 -43.26
C LEU A 132 -24.41 -9.96 -44.10
N LEU A 133 -24.69 -8.71 -43.69
CA LEU A 133 -25.54 -7.78 -44.43
C LEU A 133 -24.95 -7.44 -45.80
N ARG A 134 -23.63 -7.20 -45.89
CA ARG A 134 -22.93 -6.98 -47.16
C ARG A 134 -23.00 -8.19 -48.09
N LYS A 135 -22.97 -9.40 -47.53
CA LYS A 135 -23.11 -10.63 -48.31
C LYS A 135 -24.56 -10.79 -48.80
N ALA A 136 -25.54 -10.69 -47.90
CA ALA A 136 -26.95 -10.82 -48.24
C ALA A 136 -27.40 -9.77 -49.26
N LEU A 137 -26.96 -8.52 -49.15
CA LEU A 137 -27.32 -7.47 -50.10
C LEU A 137 -26.76 -7.77 -51.51
N ARG A 138 -25.50 -8.23 -51.58
CA ARG A 138 -24.92 -8.67 -52.86
C ARG A 138 -25.66 -9.86 -53.44
N ASP A 139 -25.93 -10.88 -52.63
CA ASP A 139 -26.61 -12.11 -53.08
C ASP A 139 -28.06 -11.85 -53.54
N LEU A 140 -28.78 -10.88 -52.96
CA LEU A 140 -30.19 -10.61 -53.26
C LEU A 140 -30.43 -9.51 -54.30
N ALA A 141 -29.59 -8.47 -54.32
CA ALA A 141 -29.84 -7.26 -55.11
C ALA A 141 -28.72 -6.92 -56.09
N ASP A 142 -27.59 -7.64 -56.06
CA ASP A 142 -26.38 -7.33 -56.83
C ASP A 142 -25.88 -5.88 -56.62
N GLU A 143 -26.23 -5.29 -55.46
CA GLU A 143 -25.87 -3.94 -55.07
C GLU A 143 -24.88 -3.97 -53.90
N SER A 144 -23.96 -2.99 -53.87
CA SER A 144 -23.10 -2.79 -52.71
C SER A 144 -23.86 -2.05 -51.59
N LEU A 145 -23.43 -2.29 -50.34
CA LEU A 145 -24.01 -1.60 -49.18
C LEU A 145 -23.82 -0.08 -49.28
N GLU A 146 -22.67 0.36 -49.78
CA GLU A 146 -22.37 1.78 -49.98
C GLU A 146 -23.32 2.44 -50.97
N GLN A 147 -23.55 1.82 -52.14
CA GLN A 147 -24.52 2.35 -53.11
C GLN A 147 -25.92 2.50 -52.51
N ARG A 148 -26.40 1.49 -51.75
CA ARG A 148 -27.71 1.59 -51.10
C ARG A 148 -27.74 2.67 -50.03
N ILE A 149 -26.65 2.85 -49.25
CA ILE A 149 -26.53 3.94 -48.27
C ILE A 149 -26.58 5.29 -48.96
N ILE A 150 -25.83 5.49 -50.05
CA ILE A 150 -25.80 6.76 -50.79
C ILE A 150 -27.19 7.08 -51.35
N THR A 151 -27.87 6.13 -51.98
CA THR A 151 -29.23 6.33 -52.51
C THR A 151 -30.23 6.69 -51.41
N ARG A 152 -30.10 6.08 -50.22
CA ARG A 152 -30.94 6.43 -49.08
C ARG A 152 -30.59 7.80 -48.49
N ALA A 153 -29.30 8.14 -48.45
CA ALA A 153 -28.80 9.42 -47.98
C ALA A 153 -29.29 10.56 -48.88
N ALA A 154 -29.19 10.41 -50.20
CA ALA A 154 -29.75 11.31 -51.20
C ALA A 154 -31.23 11.66 -50.90
N GLY A 155 -32.07 10.64 -50.73
CA GLY A 155 -33.49 10.85 -50.41
C GLY A 155 -33.79 11.53 -49.06
N ARG A 156 -32.86 11.50 -48.09
CA ARG A 156 -33.01 12.17 -46.77
C ARG A 156 -32.24 13.47 -46.64
N MET A 157 -31.31 13.73 -47.56
CA MET A 157 -30.46 14.91 -47.55
C MET A 157 -31.27 16.22 -47.49
N PRO A 158 -32.38 16.41 -48.24
CA PRO A 158 -33.14 17.66 -48.21
C PRO A 158 -33.67 18.03 -46.82
N GLU A 159 -34.07 17.05 -46.01
CA GLU A 159 -34.61 17.28 -44.65
C GLU A 159 -33.53 17.83 -43.71
N MET A 160 -32.28 17.39 -43.87
CA MET A 160 -31.16 17.74 -42.98
C MET A 160 -30.31 18.91 -43.51
N MET A 161 -30.52 19.33 -44.76
CA MET A 161 -29.81 20.46 -45.36
C MET A 161 -30.13 21.80 -44.71
N GLY A 162 -31.32 21.97 -44.12
CA GLY A 162 -31.69 23.19 -43.40
C GLY A 162 -30.75 23.48 -42.23
N ASP A 163 -30.53 22.49 -41.37
CA ASP A 163 -29.64 22.61 -40.21
C ASP A 163 -28.17 22.74 -40.64
N LEU A 164 -27.76 21.99 -41.68
CA LEU A 164 -26.39 22.06 -42.21
C LEU A 164 -26.08 23.44 -42.79
N THR A 165 -27.01 24.05 -43.53
CA THR A 165 -26.81 25.38 -44.11
C THR A 165 -26.79 26.48 -43.06
N ALA A 166 -27.63 26.36 -42.03
CA ALA A 166 -27.60 27.27 -40.88
C ALA A 166 -26.25 27.21 -40.15
N ALA A 167 -25.69 26.00 -39.96
CA ALA A 167 -24.40 25.80 -39.31
C ALA A 167 -23.20 26.21 -40.19
N ALA A 168 -23.33 26.13 -41.52
CA ALA A 168 -22.24 26.40 -42.46
C ALA A 168 -22.02 27.90 -42.79
N GLY A 169 -22.96 28.78 -42.39
CA GLY A 169 -22.87 30.21 -42.63
C GLY A 169 -22.84 30.58 -44.13
N SER A 170 -21.92 31.47 -44.53
CA SER A 170 -21.75 31.95 -45.91
C SER A 170 -20.96 31.00 -46.82
N SER A 171 -20.84 29.72 -46.44
CA SER A 171 -20.08 28.75 -47.23
C SER A 171 -20.90 28.27 -48.42
N ASP A 172 -20.35 28.44 -49.62
CA ASP A 172 -20.96 28.00 -50.88
C ASP A 172 -20.21 26.82 -51.52
N SER A 173 -19.27 26.20 -50.81
CA SER A 173 -18.54 25.02 -51.26
C SER A 173 -18.90 23.80 -50.43
N ALA A 174 -19.45 22.78 -51.10
CA ALA A 174 -19.71 21.47 -50.55
C ALA A 174 -18.70 20.44 -51.09
N VAL A 175 -18.26 19.55 -50.22
CA VAL A 175 -17.45 18.39 -50.59
C VAL A 175 -18.19 17.13 -50.17
N ILE A 176 -18.49 16.27 -51.12
CA ILE A 176 -18.98 14.91 -50.88
C ILE A 176 -17.77 13.97 -50.94
N VAL A 177 -17.61 13.15 -49.91
CA VAL A 177 -16.56 12.13 -49.82
C VAL A 177 -17.20 10.74 -49.71
N THR A 178 -16.79 9.82 -50.57
CA THR A 178 -17.20 8.40 -50.57
C THR A 178 -16.00 7.48 -50.54
N HIS A 179 -16.20 6.23 -50.13
CA HIS A 179 -15.14 5.23 -50.07
C HIS A 179 -14.83 4.70 -51.48
N ASP A 180 -15.87 4.27 -52.20
CA ASP A 180 -15.76 3.84 -53.59
C ASP A 180 -16.02 5.00 -54.57
N PRO A 181 -15.46 4.94 -55.81
CA PRO A 181 -15.77 5.89 -56.86
C PRO A 181 -17.26 5.93 -57.17
N LEU A 182 -17.82 7.14 -57.14
CA LEU A 182 -19.26 7.33 -57.35
C LEU A 182 -19.63 7.20 -58.84
N PRO A 183 -20.68 6.42 -59.20
CA PRO A 183 -21.20 6.40 -60.56
C PRO A 183 -21.65 7.80 -61.02
N GLN A 184 -21.44 8.12 -62.30
CA GLN A 184 -21.75 9.46 -62.84
C GLN A 184 -23.22 9.86 -62.66
N ASP A 185 -24.14 8.91 -62.83
CA ASP A 185 -25.57 9.16 -62.69
C ASP A 185 -25.94 9.58 -61.26
N LEU A 186 -25.35 8.89 -60.27
CA LEU A 186 -25.57 9.18 -58.86
C LEU A 186 -24.92 10.50 -58.46
N ALA A 187 -23.75 10.83 -59.03
CA ALA A 187 -23.08 12.11 -58.81
C ALA A 187 -23.91 13.27 -59.39
N ALA A 188 -24.51 13.07 -60.55
CA ALA A 188 -25.41 14.04 -61.16
C ALA A 188 -26.68 14.24 -60.30
N GLN A 189 -27.26 13.16 -59.79
CA GLN A 189 -28.42 13.22 -58.90
C GLN A 189 -28.11 13.98 -57.60
N LEU A 190 -27.03 13.62 -56.90
CA LEU A 190 -26.62 14.30 -55.66
C LEU A 190 -26.32 15.78 -55.88
N ARG A 191 -25.69 16.13 -57.01
CA ARG A 191 -25.45 17.53 -57.37
C ARG A 191 -26.76 18.29 -57.58
N ALA A 192 -27.74 17.69 -58.26
CA ALA A 192 -29.05 18.29 -58.48
C ALA A 192 -29.81 18.49 -57.15
N GLU A 193 -29.79 17.50 -56.26
CA GLU A 193 -30.42 17.58 -54.94
C GLU A 193 -29.78 18.68 -54.07
N LEU A 194 -28.44 18.81 -54.08
CA LEU A 194 -27.75 19.87 -53.36
C LEU A 194 -28.02 21.26 -53.94
N GLN A 195 -28.09 21.39 -55.26
CA GLN A 195 -28.47 22.65 -55.91
C GLN A 195 -29.92 23.05 -55.62
N ALA A 196 -30.84 22.08 -55.54
CA ALA A 196 -32.22 22.33 -55.16
C ALA A 196 -32.33 22.79 -53.70
N ALA A 197 -31.52 22.21 -52.80
CA ALA A 197 -31.49 22.59 -51.39
C ALA A 197 -30.82 23.96 -51.14
N LYS A 198 -29.74 24.29 -51.87
CA LYS A 198 -29.05 25.59 -51.80
C LYS A 198 -28.61 26.03 -53.21
N PRO A 199 -29.37 26.93 -53.85
CA PRO A 199 -29.00 27.47 -55.16
C PRO A 199 -27.63 28.16 -55.13
N GLY A 200 -26.79 27.89 -56.13
CA GLY A 200 -25.45 28.50 -56.27
C GLY A 200 -24.30 27.77 -55.56
N ILE A 201 -24.57 26.63 -54.92
CA ILE A 201 -23.54 25.82 -54.26
C ILE A 201 -22.60 25.12 -55.26
N SER A 202 -21.30 25.18 -55.01
CA SER A 202 -20.28 24.44 -55.74
C SER A 202 -20.01 23.10 -55.07
N VAL A 203 -20.32 21.99 -55.75
CA VAL A 203 -20.18 20.63 -55.23
C VAL A 203 -18.97 19.92 -55.85
N ALA A 204 -18.01 19.55 -55.01
CA ALA A 204 -16.89 18.69 -55.35
C ALA A 204 -17.12 17.26 -54.83
N PHE A 205 -16.72 16.27 -55.62
CA PHE A 205 -16.74 14.87 -55.24
C PHE A 205 -15.30 14.39 -55.04
N GLN A 206 -15.05 13.69 -53.93
CA GLN A 206 -13.76 13.08 -53.62
C GLN A 206 -13.98 11.62 -53.25
N THR A 207 -13.01 10.78 -53.58
CA THR A 207 -12.98 9.37 -53.19
C THR A 207 -11.83 9.18 -52.23
N ASP A 208 -12.13 8.67 -51.04
CA ASP A 208 -11.15 8.37 -50.00
C ASP A 208 -11.33 6.94 -49.49
N PRO A 209 -10.46 6.00 -49.92
CA PRO A 209 -10.49 4.61 -49.45
C PRO A 209 -10.26 4.46 -47.93
N ALA A 210 -9.74 5.49 -47.24
CA ALA A 210 -9.58 5.46 -45.80
C ALA A 210 -10.88 5.81 -45.04
N GLN A 211 -11.88 6.38 -45.72
CA GLN A 211 -13.19 6.64 -45.14
C GLN A 211 -13.98 5.33 -44.96
N SER A 212 -14.80 5.24 -43.91
CA SER A 212 -15.82 4.20 -43.85
C SER A 212 -16.78 4.27 -45.05
N PRO A 213 -17.19 3.12 -45.64
CA PRO A 213 -18.14 3.07 -46.74
C PRO A 213 -19.42 3.86 -46.47
N GLY A 214 -19.86 4.65 -47.46
CA GLY A 214 -21.01 5.52 -47.38
C GLY A 214 -20.72 6.93 -47.87
N LEU A 215 -21.53 7.90 -47.44
CA LEU A 215 -21.46 9.29 -47.90
C LEU A 215 -21.19 10.24 -46.75
N SER A 216 -20.13 11.05 -46.86
CA SER A 216 -19.97 12.24 -46.03
C SER A 216 -20.12 13.51 -46.84
N LEU A 217 -20.95 14.42 -46.35
CA LEU A 217 -21.15 15.75 -46.92
C LEU A 217 -20.56 16.78 -45.96
N ARG A 218 -19.58 17.54 -46.42
CA ARG A 218 -19.03 18.68 -45.70
C ARG A 218 -19.41 19.97 -46.39
N LEU A 219 -19.99 20.91 -45.65
CA LEU A 219 -20.34 22.25 -46.10
C LEU A 219 -19.71 23.27 -45.14
N GLY A 220 -18.65 23.95 -45.57
CA GLY A 220 -17.88 24.83 -44.70
C GLY A 220 -17.37 24.11 -43.45
N GLY A 221 -17.77 24.59 -42.27
CA GLY A 221 -17.43 23.99 -40.97
C GLY A 221 -18.40 22.90 -40.48
N ALA A 222 -19.48 22.63 -41.22
CA ALA A 222 -20.47 21.63 -40.83
C ALA A 222 -20.31 20.35 -41.67
N GLN A 223 -20.58 19.19 -41.05
CA GLN A 223 -20.46 17.88 -41.69
C GLN A 223 -21.64 16.98 -41.32
N LEU A 224 -22.17 16.28 -42.32
CA LEU A 224 -23.09 15.17 -42.17
C LEU A 224 -22.44 13.90 -42.71
N GLY A 225 -22.74 12.76 -42.09
CA GLY A 225 -22.21 11.47 -42.48
C GLY A 225 -23.30 10.41 -42.42
N TRP A 226 -23.49 9.71 -43.53
CA TRP A 226 -24.19 8.44 -43.63
C TRP A 226 -23.15 7.40 -44.01
N THR A 227 -22.36 7.00 -43.03
CA THR A 227 -21.30 5.99 -43.17
C THR A 227 -21.62 4.80 -42.29
N VAL A 228 -21.07 3.63 -42.62
CA VAL A 228 -21.19 2.46 -41.74
C VAL A 228 -20.80 2.80 -40.29
N ASP A 229 -19.72 3.55 -40.07
CA ASP A 229 -19.31 4.02 -38.74
C ASP A 229 -20.40 4.88 -38.06
N SER A 230 -21.04 5.80 -38.78
CA SER A 230 -22.13 6.61 -38.19
C SER A 230 -23.33 5.77 -37.72
N TYR A 231 -23.62 4.65 -38.40
CA TYR A 231 -24.63 3.69 -37.97
C TYR A 231 -24.16 2.85 -36.78
N MET A 232 -22.87 2.51 -36.72
CA MET A 232 -22.26 1.82 -35.58
C MET A 232 -22.27 2.70 -34.33
N ASP A 233 -21.89 3.97 -34.43
CA ASP A 233 -21.96 4.95 -33.33
C ASP A 233 -23.40 5.08 -32.80
N GLY A 234 -24.39 5.05 -33.70
CA GLY A 234 -25.81 5.05 -33.35
C GLY A 234 -26.23 3.80 -32.58
N LEU A 235 -25.76 2.63 -33.02
CA LEU A 235 -26.01 1.36 -32.35
C LEU A 235 -25.34 1.31 -30.96
N GLU A 236 -24.10 1.75 -30.84
CA GLU A 236 -23.38 1.85 -29.57
C GLU A 236 -24.10 2.75 -28.58
N LYS A 237 -24.62 3.91 -29.03
CA LYS A 237 -25.44 4.79 -28.18
C LYS A 237 -26.73 4.13 -27.69
N ILE A 238 -27.34 3.25 -28.48
CA ILE A 238 -28.55 2.52 -28.09
C ILE A 238 -28.19 1.40 -27.10
N LEU A 239 -27.14 0.64 -27.37
CA LEU A 239 -26.66 -0.44 -26.50
C LEU A 239 -26.18 0.11 -25.15
N GLY A 240 -25.40 1.19 -25.14
CA GLY A 240 -24.93 1.84 -23.92
C GLY A 240 -26.08 2.36 -23.04
N LYS A 241 -27.18 2.83 -23.65
CA LYS A 241 -28.40 3.21 -22.91
C LYS A 241 -29.09 2.01 -22.24
N GLN A 242 -29.04 0.82 -22.86
CA GLN A 242 -29.64 -0.39 -22.30
C GLN A 242 -28.81 -0.97 -21.15
N GLU A 243 -27.48 -0.95 -21.25
CA GLU A 243 -26.59 -1.38 -20.15
C GLU A 243 -26.78 -0.52 -18.89
N HIS A 244 -26.95 0.80 -19.05
CA HIS A 244 -27.24 1.69 -17.92
C HIS A 244 -28.63 1.49 -17.30
N ALA A 245 -29.61 1.03 -18.08
CA ALA A 245 -30.97 0.76 -17.57
C ALA A 245 -31.06 -0.55 -16.76
N HIS A 246 -30.15 -1.50 -17.00
CA HIS A 246 -30.08 -2.76 -16.25
C HIS A 246 -29.16 -2.71 -15.02
N ALA A 247 -28.37 -1.63 -14.86
CA ALA A 247 -27.48 -1.42 -13.73
C ALA A 247 -28.08 -0.56 -12.59
N GLN A 248 -29.34 -0.12 -12.73
CA GLN A 248 -30.14 0.57 -11.69
C GLN A 248 -31.20 -0.38 -11.13
#